data_AF-A0A954VVW9-F1
#
_entry.id   AF-A0A954VVW9-F1
#
_cell.length_a   1.000
_cell.length_b   1.000
_cell.length_c   1.000
_cell.angle_alpha   90.00
_cell.angle_beta   90.00
_cell.angle_gamma   90.00
#
_symmetry.space_group_name_H-M   'P 1'
#
loop_
_entity.id
_entity.type
_entity.pdbx_description
1 polymer ?
#
loop_
_entity_poly.entity_id
_entity_poly.type
_entity_poly.pdbx_seq_one_letter_code
_entity_poly.pdbx_strand_id
1 'polypeptide(L)'
;MSEPATVSESKKWRQLSTIERRVLGVLVEKAKTTPDNYPLSLNSLVSGCNQKSNRDPQMSLEPHQVENALETLRRDNAVAEIQGDGRVPKYRHFAYDWLGVEKDELAVITELLLRGAQTVGELRGRAARMGDIPDVAALKPIIEALMQKDLVIALSPEGRGQVVTHNLYPAEQLDKVKQQFASSSAQSDASHPAPTARPAAAAAATTNSNGTNVDALRSEVEALKSEVASLRREIEDIWANLRT
;
A
#
# COMPACT_ATOMS: atom_id res chain seq x y z
N MET A 1 16.08 -22.90 37.47
CA MET A 1 14.90 -22.57 36.65
C MET A 1 15.42 -21.72 35.50
N SER A 2 15.67 -22.35 34.36
CA SER A 2 16.26 -21.69 33.20
C SER A 2 15.15 -21.02 32.40
N GLU A 3 15.26 -19.71 32.20
CA GLU A 3 14.47 -18.95 31.22
C GLU A 3 14.61 -19.58 29.82
N PRO A 4 13.51 -19.77 29.08
CA PRO A 4 13.63 -20.09 27.67
C PRO A 4 14.04 -18.82 26.91
N ALA A 5 15.26 -18.84 26.36
CA ALA A 5 15.68 -17.86 25.37
C ALA A 5 14.68 -17.86 24.22
N THR A 6 13.95 -16.76 24.06
CA THR A 6 13.16 -16.49 22.86
C THR A 6 14.13 -16.46 21.69
N VAL A 7 14.10 -17.50 20.87
CA VAL A 7 14.82 -17.55 19.61
C VAL A 7 14.16 -16.49 18.72
N SER A 8 14.73 -15.29 18.72
CA SER A 8 14.38 -14.22 17.78
C SER A 8 14.76 -14.72 16.40
N GLU A 9 13.81 -15.32 15.68
CA GLU A 9 13.97 -15.57 14.26
C GLU A 9 14.30 -14.24 13.59
N SER A 10 15.52 -14.14 13.08
CA SER A 10 15.99 -12.95 12.39
C SER A 10 15.04 -12.66 11.22
N LYS A 11 14.32 -11.57 11.31
CA LYS A 11 13.42 -11.04 10.29
C LYS A 11 14.16 -10.97 8.94
N LYS A 12 13.82 -11.86 8.01
CA LYS A 12 14.50 -11.97 6.70
C LYS A 12 14.15 -10.81 5.75
N TRP A 13 13.07 -10.10 6.03
CA TRP A 13 12.55 -9.03 5.20
C TRP A 13 12.95 -7.66 5.74
N ARG A 14 13.03 -6.67 4.82
CA ARG A 14 13.31 -5.26 5.13
C ARG A 14 12.14 -4.36 4.72
N GLN A 15 12.16 -3.11 5.18
CA GLN A 15 11.25 -2.09 4.71
C GLN A 15 11.47 -1.83 3.21
N LEU A 16 10.38 -1.64 2.47
CA LEU A 16 10.39 -1.48 1.03
C LEU A 16 9.92 -0.08 0.63
N SER A 17 10.57 0.50 -0.37
CA SER A 17 10.13 1.75 -0.98
C SER A 17 8.76 1.58 -1.65
N THR A 18 8.09 2.69 -1.93
CA THR A 18 6.79 2.70 -2.62
C THR A 18 6.84 1.98 -3.98
N ILE A 19 7.93 2.13 -4.71
CA ILE A 19 8.14 1.50 -6.02
C ILE A 19 8.42 -0.01 -5.86
N GLU A 20 9.29 -0.38 -4.91
CA GLU A 20 9.61 -1.79 -4.64
C GLU A 20 8.38 -2.60 -4.23
N ARG A 21 7.53 -2.03 -3.36
CA ARG A 21 6.25 -2.66 -2.97
C ARG A 21 5.33 -2.88 -4.15
N ARG A 22 5.23 -1.89 -5.04
CA ARG A 22 4.44 -1.99 -6.27
C ARG A 22 4.97 -3.11 -7.17
N VAL A 23 6.28 -3.14 -7.42
CA VAL A 23 6.92 -4.15 -8.28
C VAL A 23 6.75 -5.55 -7.71
N LEU A 24 7.03 -5.75 -6.41
CA LEU A 24 6.86 -7.03 -5.74
C LEU A 24 5.40 -7.48 -5.76
N GLY A 25 4.46 -6.59 -5.44
CA GLY A 25 3.04 -6.88 -5.46
C GLY A 25 2.53 -7.28 -6.85
N VAL A 26 3.02 -6.64 -7.91
CA VAL A 26 2.66 -6.99 -9.30
C VAL A 26 3.20 -8.37 -9.68
N LEU A 27 4.45 -8.68 -9.33
CA LEU A 27 5.02 -10.01 -9.57
C LEU A 27 4.18 -11.11 -8.93
N VAL A 28 3.82 -10.93 -7.66
CA VAL A 28 3.04 -11.92 -6.91
C VAL A 28 1.59 -12.02 -7.43
N GLU A 29 0.95 -10.88 -7.71
CA GLU A 29 -0.40 -10.86 -8.28
C GLU A 29 -0.45 -11.63 -9.60
N LYS A 30 0.48 -11.34 -10.53
CA LYS A 30 0.49 -12.00 -11.84
C LYS A 30 0.91 -13.45 -11.77
N ALA A 31 1.78 -13.84 -10.85
CA ALA A 31 2.10 -15.26 -10.62
C ALA A 31 0.86 -16.06 -10.19
N LYS A 32 -0.03 -15.48 -9.38
CA LYS A 32 -1.24 -16.15 -8.87
C LYS A 32 -2.43 -16.07 -9.84
N THR A 33 -2.61 -14.93 -10.50
CA THR A 33 -3.80 -14.67 -11.35
C THR A 33 -3.59 -15.00 -12.83
N THR A 34 -2.35 -14.93 -13.31
CA THR A 34 -2.00 -15.13 -14.73
C THR A 34 -0.72 -15.96 -14.85
N PRO A 35 -0.74 -17.24 -14.41
CA PRO A 35 0.47 -18.07 -14.39
C PRO A 35 1.07 -18.30 -15.77
N ASP A 36 0.26 -18.29 -16.84
CA ASP A 36 0.72 -18.49 -18.22
C ASP A 36 1.69 -17.40 -18.70
N ASN A 37 1.56 -16.18 -18.15
CA ASN A 37 2.41 -15.05 -18.49
C ASN A 37 3.63 -14.92 -17.58
N TYR A 38 3.78 -15.80 -16.58
CA TYR A 38 4.84 -15.73 -15.58
C TYR A 38 5.96 -16.73 -15.88
N PRO A 39 7.25 -16.36 -15.76
CA PRO A 39 7.83 -15.11 -15.21
C PRO A 39 7.68 -13.89 -16.13
N LEU A 40 7.64 -12.69 -15.54
CA LEU A 40 7.32 -11.44 -16.26
C LEU A 40 8.56 -10.76 -16.86
N SER A 41 8.40 -10.13 -18.03
CA SER A 41 9.39 -9.20 -18.58
C SER A 41 9.32 -7.82 -17.92
N LEU A 42 10.36 -6.99 -18.09
CA LEU A 42 10.36 -5.60 -17.62
C LEU A 42 9.15 -4.81 -18.15
N ASN A 43 8.80 -4.95 -19.43
CA ASN A 43 7.65 -4.25 -20.03
C ASN A 43 6.31 -4.68 -19.41
N SER A 44 6.16 -5.98 -19.14
CA SER A 44 4.98 -6.52 -18.46
C SER A 44 4.86 -6.01 -17.03
N LEU A 45 6.00 -5.85 -16.33
CA LEU A 45 6.05 -5.28 -14.98
C LEU A 45 5.66 -3.81 -14.97
N VAL A 46 6.24 -2.99 -15.84
CA VAL A 46 5.88 -1.56 -15.97
C VAL A 46 4.39 -1.41 -16.24
N SER A 47 3.85 -2.19 -17.18
CA SER A 47 2.41 -2.19 -17.49
C SER A 47 1.55 -2.60 -16.30
N GLY A 48 1.97 -3.62 -15.54
CA GLY A 48 1.28 -4.05 -14.32
C GLY A 48 1.36 -3.03 -13.17
N CYS A 49 2.47 -2.29 -13.06
CA CYS A 49 2.64 -1.26 -12.05
C CYS A 49 1.75 -0.04 -12.30
N ASN A 50 1.54 0.30 -13.58
CA ASN A 50 0.80 1.48 -14.06
C ASN A 50 -0.67 1.17 -14.38
N GLN A 51 -1.16 -0.02 -14.01
CA GLN A 51 -2.54 -0.44 -14.24
C GLN A 51 -3.52 0.49 -13.50
N LYS A 52 -4.62 0.89 -14.15
CA LYS A 52 -5.65 1.78 -13.58
C LYS A 52 -6.52 1.10 -12.51
N SER A 53 -6.66 -0.22 -12.60
CA SER A 53 -7.43 -1.02 -11.65
C SER A 53 -6.51 -1.77 -10.69
N ASN A 54 -7.01 -2.05 -9.49
CA ASN A 54 -6.29 -2.79 -8.47
C ASN A 54 -5.00 -2.14 -7.96
N ARG A 55 -4.88 -0.81 -8.09
CA ARG A 55 -3.73 -0.03 -7.64
C ARG A 55 -4.20 1.18 -6.85
N ASP A 56 -3.62 1.38 -5.68
CA ASP A 56 -3.81 2.58 -4.88
C ASP A 56 -2.52 2.90 -4.12
N PRO A 57 -1.84 4.04 -4.38
CA PRO A 57 -2.20 5.08 -5.36
C PRO A 57 -1.94 4.65 -6.80
N GLN A 58 -2.61 5.29 -7.76
CA GLN A 58 -2.25 5.12 -9.17
C GLN A 58 -0.85 5.71 -9.41
N MET A 59 0.00 4.96 -10.11
CA MET A 59 1.38 5.36 -10.41
C MET A 59 1.60 5.41 -11.92
N SER A 60 2.58 6.20 -12.33
CA SER A 60 3.11 6.24 -13.70
C SER A 60 4.62 6.07 -13.64
N LEU A 61 5.05 4.83 -13.45
CA LEU A 61 6.46 4.46 -13.35
C LEU A 61 7.09 4.33 -14.73
N GLU A 62 8.31 4.82 -14.86
CA GLU A 62 9.14 4.61 -16.03
C GLU A 62 9.94 3.29 -15.93
N PRO A 63 10.37 2.71 -17.07
CA PRO A 63 11.11 1.44 -17.08
C PRO A 63 12.35 1.44 -16.18
N HIS A 64 13.13 2.53 -16.18
CA HIS A 64 14.34 2.65 -15.38
C HIS A 64 14.06 2.61 -13.86
N GLN A 65 12.90 3.14 -13.42
CA GLN A 65 12.51 3.12 -12.01
C GLN A 65 12.15 1.71 -11.54
N VAL A 66 11.46 0.95 -12.41
CA VAL A 66 11.13 -0.45 -12.16
C VAL A 66 12.38 -1.32 -12.17
N GLU A 67 13.31 -1.06 -13.08
CA GLU A 67 14.59 -1.77 -13.16
C GLU A 67 15.44 -1.55 -11.91
N ASN A 68 15.59 -0.30 -11.45
CA ASN A 68 16.28 0.02 -10.19
C ASN A 68 15.65 -0.71 -8.99
N ALA A 69 14.32 -0.75 -8.92
CA ALA A 69 13.62 -1.47 -7.86
C ALA A 69 13.83 -3.01 -7.94
N LEU A 70 13.85 -3.58 -9.16
CA LEU A 70 14.17 -4.99 -9.37
C LEU A 70 15.59 -5.32 -8.94
N GLU A 71 16.55 -4.45 -9.22
CA GLU A 71 17.94 -4.67 -8.81
C GLU A 71 18.07 -4.71 -7.28
N THR A 72 17.45 -3.78 -6.57
CA THR A 72 17.47 -3.79 -5.11
C THR A 72 16.76 -5.03 -4.55
N LEU A 73 15.58 -5.38 -5.07
CA LEU A 73 14.84 -6.59 -4.66
C LEU A 73 15.60 -7.89 -4.96
N ARG A 74 16.46 -7.90 -5.99
CA ARG A 74 17.36 -9.02 -6.28
C ARG A 74 18.48 -9.14 -5.26
N ARG A 75 19.07 -8.02 -4.83
CA ARG A 75 20.09 -8.02 -3.77
C ARG A 75 19.51 -8.56 -2.45
N ASP A 76 18.22 -8.34 -2.21
CA ASP A 76 17.51 -8.85 -1.02
C ASP A 76 17.01 -10.31 -1.16
N ASN A 77 17.28 -10.97 -2.29
CA ASN A 77 16.74 -12.29 -2.64
C ASN A 77 15.20 -12.38 -2.69
N ALA A 78 14.50 -11.24 -2.78
CA ALA A 78 13.04 -11.20 -2.91
C ALA A 78 12.58 -11.51 -4.35
N VAL A 79 13.45 -11.27 -5.33
CA VAL A 79 13.23 -11.49 -6.77
C VAL A 79 14.49 -12.12 -7.37
N ALA A 80 14.35 -12.97 -8.38
CA ALA A 80 15.48 -13.36 -9.24
C ALA A 80 15.14 -13.15 -10.71
N GLU A 81 16.18 -12.85 -11.47
CA GLU A 81 16.14 -12.88 -12.92
C GLU A 81 16.33 -14.32 -13.38
N ILE A 82 15.45 -14.79 -14.26
CA ILE A 82 15.55 -16.07 -14.94
C ILE A 82 15.90 -15.76 -16.39
N GLN A 83 17.06 -16.26 -16.81
CA GLN A 83 17.38 -16.36 -18.23
C GLN A 83 16.52 -17.47 -18.82
N GLY A 84 15.51 -17.07 -19.60
CA GLY A 84 14.74 -18.01 -20.41
C GLY A 84 15.43 -18.31 -21.73
N ASP A 85 14.78 -19.13 -22.55
CA ASP A 85 15.22 -19.45 -23.93
C ASP A 85 15.18 -18.23 -24.88
N GLY A 86 14.54 -17.13 -24.46
CA GLY A 86 14.48 -15.87 -25.20
C GLY A 86 15.55 -14.85 -24.75
N ARG A 87 15.90 -13.93 -25.63
CA ARG A 87 16.84 -12.81 -25.36
C ARG A 87 16.37 -11.80 -24.30
N VAL A 88 15.12 -11.89 -23.86
CA VAL A 88 14.50 -10.91 -22.95
C VAL A 88 14.59 -11.42 -21.51
N PRO A 89 15.19 -10.66 -20.57
CA PRO A 89 15.24 -11.05 -19.17
C PRO A 89 13.84 -11.14 -18.57
N LYS A 90 13.59 -12.20 -17.80
CA LYS A 90 12.34 -12.42 -17.08
C LYS A 90 12.59 -12.46 -15.58
N TYR A 91 11.60 -12.05 -14.79
CA TYR A 91 11.71 -11.94 -13.34
C TYR A 91 10.69 -12.82 -12.63
N ARG A 92 11.16 -13.53 -11.59
CA ARG A 92 10.37 -14.35 -10.67
C ARG A 92 10.52 -13.83 -9.24
N HIS A 93 9.43 -13.78 -8.48
CA HIS A 93 9.45 -13.51 -7.05
C HIS A 93 9.82 -14.77 -6.23
N PHE A 94 10.48 -14.53 -5.10
CA PHE A 94 10.74 -15.48 -4.02
C PHE A 94 10.08 -15.03 -2.71
N ALA A 95 8.98 -14.28 -2.83
CA ALA A 95 8.24 -13.69 -1.71
C ALA A 95 7.78 -14.71 -0.63
N TYR A 96 7.56 -15.98 -0.99
CA TYR A 96 7.22 -17.03 -0.03
C TYR A 96 8.33 -17.22 1.01
N ASP A 97 9.55 -17.48 0.56
CA ASP A 97 10.70 -17.73 1.43
C ASP A 97 11.22 -16.44 2.07
N TRP A 98 11.13 -15.33 1.34
CA TRP A 98 11.61 -14.03 1.80
C TRP A 98 10.75 -13.45 2.93
N LEU A 99 9.42 -13.57 2.83
CA LEU A 99 8.49 -13.12 3.88
C LEU A 99 8.18 -14.22 4.90
N GLY A 100 8.45 -15.49 4.59
CA GLY A 100 8.09 -16.62 5.46
C GLY A 100 6.57 -16.84 5.52
N VAL A 101 5.89 -16.73 4.37
CA VAL A 101 4.43 -16.72 4.29
C VAL A 101 3.87 -17.86 3.47
N GLU A 102 2.67 -18.29 3.84
CA GLU A 102 1.91 -19.33 3.15
C GLU A 102 1.13 -18.79 1.94
N LYS A 103 0.51 -19.71 1.19
CA LYS A 103 -0.23 -19.39 -0.06
C LYS A 103 -1.27 -18.28 0.12
N ASP A 104 -2.11 -18.36 1.15
CA ASP A 104 -3.21 -17.43 1.37
C ASP A 104 -2.75 -16.16 2.10
N GLU A 105 -1.78 -16.28 3.00
CA GLU A 105 -1.09 -15.16 3.63
C GLU A 105 -0.44 -14.23 2.58
N LEU A 106 0.22 -14.82 1.58
CA LEU A 106 0.82 -14.06 0.50
C LEU A 106 -0.21 -13.30 -0.34
N ALA A 107 -1.41 -13.87 -0.55
CA ALA A 107 -2.49 -13.20 -1.26
C ALA A 107 -2.96 -11.95 -0.50
N VAL A 108 -3.11 -12.06 0.82
CA VAL A 108 -3.49 -10.95 1.70
C VAL A 108 -2.45 -9.84 1.69
N ILE A 109 -1.17 -10.18 1.88
CA ILE A 109 -0.08 -9.19 1.84
C ILE A 109 -0.01 -8.51 0.49
N THR A 110 -0.15 -9.26 -0.60
CA THR A 110 -0.08 -8.70 -1.96
C THR A 110 -1.15 -7.64 -2.19
N GLU A 111 -2.37 -7.87 -1.68
CA GLU A 111 -3.43 -6.87 -1.79
C GLU A 111 -3.13 -5.62 -0.96
N LEU A 112 -2.55 -5.78 0.23
CA LEU A 112 -2.10 -4.66 1.05
C LEU A 112 -0.94 -3.90 0.40
N LEU A 113 0.00 -4.57 -0.26
CA LEU A 113 1.11 -3.92 -0.97
C LEU A 113 0.65 -3.09 -2.17
N LEU A 114 -0.41 -3.53 -2.85
CA LEU A 114 -0.91 -2.89 -4.07
C LEU A 114 -1.85 -1.72 -3.80
N ARG A 115 -2.58 -1.74 -2.68
CA ARG A 115 -3.62 -0.75 -2.35
C ARG A 115 -3.50 -0.10 -0.97
N GLY A 116 -2.53 -0.51 -0.15
CA GLY A 116 -2.37 0.00 1.21
C GLY A 116 -3.42 -0.52 2.18
N ALA A 117 -3.69 0.32 3.19
CA ALA A 117 -4.58 0.02 4.32
C ALA A 117 -6.03 -0.17 3.87
N GLN A 118 -6.64 -1.29 4.28
CA GLN A 118 -7.99 -1.69 3.86
C GLN A 118 -8.76 -2.30 5.02
N THR A 119 -10.08 -2.25 4.95
CA THR A 119 -10.92 -2.98 5.91
C THR A 119 -10.83 -4.49 5.66
N VAL A 120 -10.97 -5.30 6.71
CA VAL A 120 -11.00 -6.77 6.59
C VAL A 120 -12.08 -7.25 5.59
N GLY A 121 -13.21 -6.54 5.51
CA GLY A 121 -14.30 -6.85 4.57
C GLY A 121 -13.91 -6.66 3.10
N GLU A 122 -13.24 -5.54 2.78
CA GLU A 122 -12.72 -5.27 1.43
C GLU A 122 -11.58 -6.22 1.07
N LEU A 123 -10.67 -6.46 2.03
CA LEU A 123 -9.51 -7.31 1.87
C LEU A 123 -9.92 -8.73 1.45
N ARG A 124 -10.95 -9.31 2.10
CA ARG A 124 -11.49 -10.62 1.72
C ARG A 124 -11.95 -10.65 0.27
N GLY A 125 -12.77 -9.69 -0.14
CA GLY A 125 -13.31 -9.64 -1.51
C GLY A 125 -12.23 -9.47 -2.57
N ARG A 126 -11.20 -8.67 -2.28
CA ARG A 126 -10.13 -8.38 -3.23
C ARG A 126 -9.04 -9.46 -3.27
N ALA A 127 -8.71 -10.08 -2.13
CA ALA A 127 -7.72 -11.15 -2.01
C ALA A 127 -8.24 -12.50 -2.54
N ALA A 128 -9.55 -12.73 -2.57
CA ALA A 128 -10.17 -13.94 -3.11
C ALA A 128 -9.81 -14.25 -4.58
N ARG A 129 -9.30 -13.27 -5.34
CA ARG A 129 -8.79 -13.50 -6.71
C ARG A 129 -7.42 -14.19 -6.75
N MET A 130 -6.68 -14.17 -5.63
CA MET A 130 -5.29 -14.64 -5.50
C MET A 130 -5.14 -15.83 -4.55
N GLY A 131 -6.06 -16.02 -3.61
CA GLY A 131 -6.05 -17.09 -2.62
C GLY A 131 -7.45 -17.64 -2.36
N ASP A 132 -7.53 -18.80 -1.71
CA ASP A 132 -8.80 -19.46 -1.39
C ASP A 132 -9.30 -18.99 -0.03
N ILE A 133 -10.08 -17.90 -0.02
CA ILE A 133 -10.56 -17.24 1.19
C ILE A 133 -12.08 -17.17 1.11
N PRO A 134 -12.81 -18.21 1.59
CA PRO A 134 -14.25 -18.33 1.37
C PRO A 134 -15.05 -17.25 2.12
N ASP A 135 -14.61 -16.87 3.31
CA ASP A 135 -15.31 -15.91 4.15
C ASP A 135 -14.36 -15.06 5.02
N VAL A 136 -14.96 -14.11 5.74
CA VAL A 136 -14.23 -13.25 6.68
C VAL A 136 -13.73 -14.05 7.90
N ALA A 137 -14.38 -15.16 8.25
CA ALA A 137 -13.97 -16.00 9.37
C ALA A 137 -12.64 -16.73 9.08
N ALA A 138 -12.43 -17.16 7.83
CA ALA A 138 -11.19 -17.73 7.32
C ALA A 138 -10.09 -16.67 7.15
N LEU A 139 -10.45 -15.41 6.86
CA LEU A 139 -9.46 -14.33 6.74
C LEU A 139 -8.85 -13.92 8.09
N LYS A 140 -9.63 -13.92 9.18
CA LYS A 140 -9.15 -13.53 10.52
C LYS A 140 -7.91 -14.31 11.00
N PRO A 141 -7.88 -15.66 10.99
CA PRO A 141 -6.70 -16.40 11.43
C PRO A 141 -5.48 -16.15 10.52
N ILE A 142 -5.69 -15.89 9.22
CA ILE A 142 -4.61 -15.52 8.29
C ILE A 142 -4.03 -14.16 8.68
N ILE A 143 -4.87 -13.17 8.99
CA ILE A 143 -4.41 -11.85 9.45
C ILE A 143 -3.67 -11.98 10.79
N GLU A 144 -4.18 -12.77 11.72
CA GLU A 144 -3.55 -13.00 13.02
C GLU A 144 -2.15 -13.64 12.87
N ALA A 145 -2.01 -14.66 12.00
CA ALA A 145 -0.73 -15.26 11.69
C ALA A 145 0.24 -14.23 11.05
N LEU A 146 -0.26 -13.37 10.18
CA LEU A 146 0.52 -12.29 9.58
C LEU A 146 0.92 -11.20 10.59
N MET A 147 0.10 -10.93 11.60
CA MET A 147 0.41 -10.03 12.70
C MET A 147 1.49 -10.62 13.61
N GLN A 148 1.44 -11.92 13.89
CA GLN A 148 2.48 -12.63 14.65
C GLN A 148 3.83 -12.62 13.93
N LYS A 149 3.83 -12.62 12.59
CA LYS A 149 5.02 -12.48 11.74
C LYS A 149 5.49 -11.02 11.56
N ASP A 150 4.90 -10.07 12.28
CA ASP A 150 5.09 -8.61 12.14
C ASP A 150 4.83 -8.07 10.72
N LEU A 151 4.15 -8.79 9.84
CA LEU A 151 3.95 -8.38 8.44
C LEU A 151 2.72 -7.49 8.27
N VAL A 152 1.74 -7.65 9.15
CA VAL A 152 0.49 -6.87 9.16
C VAL A 152 0.33 -6.18 10.51
N ILE A 153 -0.22 -4.97 10.50
CA ILE A 153 -0.55 -4.20 11.69
C ILE A 153 -2.01 -3.76 11.59
N ALA A 154 -2.76 -3.95 12.67
CA ALA A 154 -4.09 -3.38 12.82
C ALA A 154 -3.98 -1.87 13.12
N LEU A 155 -4.61 -1.04 12.29
CA LEU A 155 -4.68 0.41 12.50
C LEU A 155 -5.87 0.82 13.37
N SER A 156 -6.88 -0.05 13.48
CA SER A 156 -8.09 0.20 14.25
C SER A 156 -8.34 -0.92 15.27
N PRO A 157 -9.06 -0.64 16.36
CA PRO A 157 -9.45 -1.66 17.34
C PRO A 157 -10.19 -2.84 16.71
N GLU A 158 -10.11 -4.00 17.35
CA GLU A 158 -10.85 -5.19 16.93
C GLU A 158 -12.36 -4.93 17.00
N GLY A 159 -13.03 -4.97 15.85
CA GLY A 159 -14.44 -4.61 15.75
C GLY A 159 -15.01 -4.70 14.34
N ARG A 160 -16.24 -4.22 14.16
CA ARG A 160 -16.84 -4.09 12.82
C ARG A 160 -16.08 -3.00 12.06
N GLY A 161 -15.39 -3.38 10.99
CA GLY A 161 -14.62 -2.44 10.17
C GLY A 161 -13.15 -2.31 10.54
N GLN A 162 -12.56 -3.33 11.20
CA GLN A 162 -11.12 -3.37 11.46
C GLN A 162 -10.33 -3.05 10.17
N VAL A 163 -9.47 -2.05 10.24
CA VAL A 163 -8.56 -1.65 9.15
C VAL A 163 -7.20 -2.25 9.43
N VAL A 164 -6.64 -2.94 8.44
CA VAL A 164 -5.32 -3.56 8.49
C VAL A 164 -4.42 -2.98 7.42
N THR A 165 -3.14 -2.85 7.74
CA THR A 165 -2.10 -2.40 6.81
C THR A 165 -0.88 -3.32 6.90
N HIS A 166 0.00 -3.26 5.90
CA HIS A 166 1.25 -4.00 5.93
C HIS A 166 2.33 -3.24 6.73
N ASN A 167 3.29 -3.94 7.33
CA ASN A 167 4.39 -3.34 8.10
C ASN A 167 5.65 -3.06 7.23
N LEU A 168 5.61 -3.36 5.94
CA LEU A 168 6.71 -3.12 4.99
C LEU A 168 6.90 -1.63 4.63
N TYR A 169 6.18 -0.70 5.27
CA TYR A 169 6.39 0.74 5.08
C TYR A 169 7.71 1.19 5.73
N PRO A 170 8.39 2.20 5.17
CA PRO A 170 9.34 2.99 5.92
C PRO A 170 8.67 3.59 7.17
N ALA A 171 9.39 3.67 8.29
CA ALA A 171 8.82 4.10 9.59
C ALA A 171 8.05 5.42 9.48
N GLU A 172 8.58 6.40 8.75
CA GLU A 172 7.94 7.70 8.54
C GLU A 172 6.59 7.62 7.80
N GLN A 173 6.45 6.69 6.85
CA GLN A 173 5.19 6.50 6.12
C GLN A 173 4.18 5.75 6.97
N LEU A 174 4.64 4.84 7.81
CA LEU A 174 3.78 4.09 8.72
C LEU A 174 3.14 5.01 9.77
N ASP A 175 3.89 5.99 10.27
CA ASP A 175 3.37 6.99 11.21
C ASP A 175 2.36 7.93 10.55
N LYS A 176 2.60 8.34 9.29
CA LYS A 176 1.61 9.10 8.51
C LYS A 176 0.33 8.33 8.29
N VAL A 177 0.42 7.05 7.93
CA VAL A 177 -0.76 6.19 7.75
C VAL A 177 -1.50 6.04 9.08
N LYS A 178 -0.80 5.76 10.18
CA LYS A 178 -1.42 5.73 11.53
C LYS A 178 -2.12 7.03 11.89
N GLN A 179 -1.49 8.18 11.64
CA GLN A 179 -2.06 9.51 11.92
C GLN A 179 -3.26 9.83 11.03
N GLN A 180 -3.21 9.50 9.73
CA GLN A 180 -4.35 9.67 8.83
C GLN A 180 -5.55 8.85 9.29
N PHE A 181 -5.34 7.58 9.64
CA PHE A 181 -6.43 6.72 10.12
C PHE A 181 -6.90 7.07 11.52
N ALA A 182 -6.02 7.50 12.44
CA ALA A 182 -6.42 8.00 13.76
C ALA A 182 -7.27 9.28 13.67
N SER A 183 -6.93 10.17 12.73
CA SER A 183 -7.69 11.39 12.46
C SER A 183 -9.07 11.07 11.84
N SER A 184 -9.13 10.08 10.93
CA SER A 184 -10.39 9.61 10.34
C SER A 184 -11.26 8.80 11.31
N SER A 185 -10.67 8.02 12.23
CA SER A 185 -11.41 7.27 13.26
C SER A 185 -11.97 8.21 14.33
N ALA A 186 -11.22 9.25 14.73
CA ALA A 186 -11.72 10.28 15.64
C ALA A 186 -12.90 11.08 15.04
N GLN A 187 -12.96 11.20 13.71
CA GLN A 187 -14.10 11.80 13.01
C GLN A 187 -15.31 10.86 12.86
N SER A 188 -15.11 9.54 12.88
CA SER A 188 -16.20 8.56 12.72
C SER A 188 -16.82 8.11 14.05
N ASP A 189 -16.09 8.20 15.17
CA ASP A 189 -16.61 7.86 16.51
C ASP A 189 -17.55 8.92 17.11
N ALA A 190 -17.64 10.11 16.51
CA ALA A 190 -18.62 11.13 16.88
C ALA A 190 -20.02 10.89 16.25
N SER A 191 -20.23 9.78 15.54
CA SER A 191 -21.41 9.61 14.68
C SER A 191 -22.12 8.26 14.78
N HIS A 192 -22.26 7.67 15.97
CA HIS A 192 -23.34 6.69 16.24
C HIS A 192 -23.63 6.49 17.74
N PRO A 193 -24.82 6.91 18.22
CA PRO A 193 -25.59 6.12 19.17
C PRO A 193 -26.73 5.38 18.47
N ALA A 194 -27.03 4.18 18.99
CA ALA A 194 -28.00 3.20 18.49
C ALA A 194 -29.47 3.69 18.47
N PRO A 195 -30.38 2.98 17.74
CA PRO A 195 -31.60 3.57 17.21
C PRO A 195 -32.83 3.36 18.10
N THR A 196 -33.49 4.45 18.48
CA THR A 196 -34.92 4.43 18.85
C THR A 196 -35.61 5.72 18.43
N ALA A 197 -36.64 5.56 17.59
CA ALA A 197 -37.77 6.46 17.33
C ALA A 197 -37.50 7.91 16.83
N ARG A 198 -37.93 8.17 15.58
CA ARG A 198 -38.33 9.50 15.06
C ARG A 198 -39.67 9.94 15.72
N PRO A 199 -40.09 11.24 15.68
CA PRO A 199 -39.76 12.19 14.61
C PRO A 199 -39.42 13.65 14.99
N ALA A 200 -38.68 14.27 14.05
CA ALA A 200 -38.81 15.66 13.59
C ALA A 200 -38.49 16.82 14.56
N ALA A 201 -37.23 17.28 14.54
CA ALA A 201 -36.84 18.71 14.44
C ALA A 201 -35.33 18.87 14.74
N ALA A 202 -34.46 18.78 13.73
CA ALA A 202 -33.10 19.37 13.73
C ALA A 202 -32.36 18.98 12.43
N ALA A 203 -32.59 19.71 11.34
CA ALA A 203 -31.94 19.45 10.04
C ALA A 203 -31.14 20.67 9.54
N ALA A 204 -30.51 21.44 10.42
CA ALA A 204 -29.92 22.73 10.04
C ALA A 204 -28.44 22.96 10.40
N ALA A 205 -27.67 21.97 10.90
CA ALA A 205 -26.32 22.25 11.43
C ALA A 205 -25.14 21.48 10.79
N THR A 206 -25.34 20.53 9.87
CA THR A 206 -24.24 19.65 9.40
C THR A 206 -23.64 20.04 8.03
N THR A 207 -24.10 21.10 7.38
CA THR A 207 -23.62 21.49 6.03
C THR A 207 -22.47 22.50 6.03
N ASN A 208 -22.16 23.17 7.15
CA ASN A 208 -21.15 24.25 7.16
C ASN A 208 -19.70 23.78 7.32
N SER A 209 -19.44 22.55 7.78
CA SER A 209 -18.07 22.08 8.08
C SER A 209 -17.30 21.60 6.85
N ASN A 210 -18.01 21.15 5.80
CA ASN A 210 -17.38 20.70 4.56
C ASN A 210 -17.06 21.87 3.61
N GLY A 211 -17.86 22.94 3.62
CA GLY A 211 -17.61 24.14 2.81
C GLY A 211 -16.34 24.88 3.24
N THR A 212 -16.18 25.08 4.55
CA THR A 212 -15.02 25.78 5.11
C THR A 212 -13.69 25.06 4.85
N ASN A 213 -13.69 23.73 4.84
CA ASN A 213 -12.50 22.94 4.56
C ASN A 213 -12.13 22.98 3.06
N VAL A 214 -13.13 22.97 2.17
CA VAL A 214 -12.91 23.12 0.71
C VAL A 214 -12.40 24.51 0.38
N ASP A 215 -12.89 25.55 1.03
CA ASP A 215 -12.43 26.92 0.81
C ASP A 215 -11.01 27.16 1.36
N ALA A 216 -10.69 26.59 2.53
CA ALA A 216 -9.33 26.64 3.08
C ALA A 216 -8.30 25.93 2.16
N LEU A 217 -8.63 24.74 1.66
CA LEU A 217 -7.79 24.00 0.72
C LEU A 217 -7.63 24.73 -0.61
N ARG A 218 -8.66 25.43 -1.10
CA ARG A 218 -8.57 26.24 -2.32
C ARG A 218 -7.65 27.44 -2.14
N SER A 219 -7.71 28.11 -0.99
CA SER A 219 -6.79 29.21 -0.67
C SER A 219 -5.34 28.74 -0.58
N GLU A 220 -5.10 27.57 0.03
CA GLU A 220 -3.77 26.99 0.13
C GLU A 220 -3.21 26.57 -1.24
N VAL A 221 -4.06 26.02 -2.12
CA VAL A 221 -3.67 25.69 -3.51
C VAL A 221 -3.31 26.94 -4.32
N GLU A 222 -4.04 28.04 -4.16
CA GLU A 222 -3.69 29.29 -4.85
C GLU A 222 -2.41 29.93 -4.29
N ALA A 223 -2.19 29.87 -2.98
CA ALA A 223 -0.93 30.30 -2.37
C ALA A 223 0.27 29.51 -2.92
N LEU A 224 0.19 28.17 -2.90
CA LEU A 224 1.24 27.29 -3.43
C LEU A 224 1.50 27.50 -4.93
N LYS A 225 0.45 27.73 -5.74
CA LYS A 225 0.63 28.05 -7.16
C LYS A 225 1.39 29.36 -7.37
N SER A 226 1.07 30.38 -6.57
CA SER A 226 1.76 31.67 -6.66
C SER A 226 3.23 31.57 -6.26
N GLU A 227 3.54 30.77 -5.23
CA GLU A 227 4.91 30.50 -4.79
C GLU A 227 5.70 29.74 -5.87
N VAL A 228 5.10 28.71 -6.47
CA VAL A 228 5.71 27.98 -7.59
C VAL A 228 5.95 28.89 -8.81
N ALA A 229 5.03 29.82 -9.08
CA ALA A 229 5.21 30.79 -10.16
C ALA A 229 6.36 31.78 -9.86
N SER A 230 6.51 32.20 -8.60
CA SER A 230 7.62 33.06 -8.16
C SER A 230 8.96 32.34 -8.30
N LEU A 231 9.07 31.11 -7.77
CA LEU A 231 10.28 30.32 -7.85
C LEU A 231 10.67 30.00 -9.30
N ARG A 232 9.70 29.75 -10.18
CA ARG A 232 9.97 29.55 -11.61
C ARG A 232 10.57 30.79 -12.27
N ARG A 233 10.08 31.99 -11.95
CA ARG A 233 10.66 33.25 -12.47
C ARG A 233 12.06 33.49 -11.92
N GLU A 234 12.27 33.24 -10.63
CA GLU A 234 13.58 33.40 -10.00
C GLU A 234 14.62 32.44 -10.60
N ILE A 235 14.21 31.20 -10.88
CA ILE A 235 15.04 30.24 -11.62
C ILE A 235 15.32 30.77 -13.03
N GLU A 236 14.33 31.25 -13.76
CA GLU A 236 14.51 31.79 -15.12
C GLU A 236 15.48 32.99 -15.15
N ASP A 237 15.38 33.90 -14.18
CA ASP A 237 16.28 35.05 -14.03
C ASP A 237 17.72 34.62 -13.68
N ILE A 238 17.88 33.61 -12.82
CA ILE A 238 19.20 33.05 -12.48
C ILE A 238 19.83 32.40 -13.72
N TRP A 239 19.07 31.65 -14.50
CA TRP A 239 19.56 31.02 -15.73
C TRP A 239 19.86 32.04 -16.84
N ALA A 240 19.13 33.15 -16.91
CA ALA A 240 19.42 34.24 -17.85
C ALA A 240 20.74 34.95 -17.51
N ASN A 241 21.01 35.21 -16.22
CA ASN A 241 22.23 35.86 -15.76
C ASN A 241 23.48 34.96 -15.85
N LEU A 242 23.32 33.63 -15.84
CA LEU A 242 24.43 32.69 -16.04
C LEU A 242 24.85 32.52 -17.53
N ARG A 243 24.05 33.04 -18.48
CA ARG A 243 24.25 32.85 -19.92
C ARG A 243 24.93 34.05 -20.61
N THR A 244 25.11 35.15 -19.89
CA THR A 244 25.96 36.31 -20.23
C THR A 244 27.33 36.20 -19.59
#